data_AF-A0A2U8PW61-F1
#
_entry.id   AF-A0A2U8PW61-F1
#
_cell.length_a   1.000
_cell.length_b   1.000
_cell.length_c   1.000
_cell.angle_alpha   90.00
_cell.angle_beta   90.00
_cell.angle_gamma   90.00
#
_symmetry.space_group_name_H-M   'P 1'
#
loop_
_entity.id
_entity.type
_entity.pdbx_description
1 polymer ?
#
loop_
_entity_poly.entity_id
_entity_poly.type
_entity_poly.pdbx_seq_one_letter_code
_entity_poly.pdbx_strand_id
1 'polypeptide(L)'
;MAKFYLLLAISISAFYFSASADEGMKIQFSFGPTKPCTTVFPNPEIRLKHVPAETRTVIVRFRREKDYEMGGQEIPLPSDHLIKSESLRTWGPCNSGLYTYEVIAKASTGAVLAKAEWSEPYPP
;
A
#
# COMPACT_ATOMS: atom_id res chain seq x y z
N MET A 1 -9.77 -9.59 73.92
CA MET A 1 -10.66 -9.50 72.75
C MET A 1 -9.92 -8.75 71.66
N ALA A 2 -9.39 -9.45 70.65
CA ALA A 2 -8.76 -8.85 69.48
C ALA A 2 -8.71 -9.89 68.37
N LYS A 3 -9.18 -9.52 67.18
CA LYS A 3 -8.47 -9.75 65.92
C LYS A 3 -9.20 -9.00 64.80
N PHE A 4 -8.53 -7.94 64.37
CA PHE A 4 -8.75 -7.20 63.14
C PHE A 4 -8.67 -8.15 61.94
N TYR A 5 -9.64 -8.08 61.03
CA TYR A 5 -9.47 -8.60 59.68
C TYR A 5 -9.45 -7.43 58.70
N LEU A 6 -8.26 -7.16 58.20
CA LEU A 6 -7.95 -6.16 57.19
C LEU A 6 -8.44 -6.69 55.83
N LEU A 7 -9.46 -6.07 55.25
CA LEU A 7 -9.91 -6.38 53.89
C LEU A 7 -8.94 -5.75 52.89
N LEU A 8 -8.20 -6.59 52.17
CA LEU A 8 -7.28 -6.20 51.11
C LEU A 8 -8.10 -5.82 49.86
N ALA A 9 -8.25 -4.53 49.59
CA ALA A 9 -8.85 -4.05 48.35
C ALA A 9 -7.85 -4.23 47.20
N ILE A 10 -8.10 -5.19 46.31
CA ILE A 10 -7.33 -5.38 45.07
C ILE A 10 -7.82 -4.34 44.05
N SER A 11 -7.09 -3.24 43.94
CA SER A 11 -7.27 -2.26 42.87
C SER A 11 -6.77 -2.85 41.55
N ILE A 12 -7.69 -3.26 40.68
CA ILE A 12 -7.39 -3.68 39.31
C ILE A 12 -7.13 -2.41 38.49
N SER A 13 -5.85 -2.06 38.32
CA SER A 13 -5.42 -1.04 37.36
C SER A 13 -5.65 -1.57 35.95
N ALA A 14 -6.77 -1.20 35.36
CA ALA A 14 -7.04 -1.42 33.94
C ALA A 14 -6.02 -0.59 33.12
N PHE A 15 -4.94 -1.24 32.69
CA PHE A 15 -4.11 -0.71 31.61
C PHE A 15 -4.93 -0.80 30.32
N TYR A 16 -5.66 0.28 30.03
CA TYR A 16 -6.23 0.52 28.71
C TYR A 16 -5.08 0.76 27.74
N PHE A 17 -4.58 -0.30 27.11
CA PHE A 17 -3.80 -0.17 25.89
C PHE A 17 -4.76 0.34 24.81
N SER A 18 -4.69 1.64 24.51
CA SER A 18 -5.25 2.16 23.27
C SER A 18 -4.50 1.50 22.13
N ALA A 19 -5.11 0.47 21.52
CA ALA A 19 -4.70 0.01 20.20
C ALA A 19 -5.00 1.15 19.23
N SER A 20 -4.02 2.03 19.00
CA SER A 20 -4.02 2.87 17.82
C SER A 20 -3.98 1.92 16.63
N ALA A 21 -5.10 1.81 15.92
CA ALA A 21 -5.13 1.16 14.62
C ALA A 21 -4.11 1.89 13.74
N ASP A 22 -2.95 1.28 13.54
CA ASP A 22 -2.01 1.70 12.52
C ASP A 22 -2.77 1.60 11.20
N GLU A 23 -3.18 2.74 10.66
CA GLU A 23 -3.79 2.78 9.34
C GLU A 23 -2.69 2.46 8.33
N GLY A 24 -2.44 1.16 8.11
CA GLY A 24 -1.40 0.68 7.23
C GLY A 24 -1.44 1.34 5.86
N MET A 25 -0.29 1.33 5.17
CA MET A 25 -0.11 2.00 3.88
C MET A 25 -1.28 1.72 2.92
N LYS A 26 -1.75 2.77 2.25
CA LYS A 26 -2.83 2.70 1.27
C LYS A 26 -2.36 3.28 -0.06
N ILE A 27 -2.92 2.79 -1.15
CA ILE A 27 -2.77 3.40 -2.46
C ILE A 27 -4.13 3.63 -3.10
N GLN A 28 -4.18 4.56 -4.04
CA GLN A 28 -5.35 4.80 -4.86
C GLN A 28 -4.91 5.23 -6.25
N PHE A 29 -5.60 4.72 -7.27
CA PHE A 29 -5.47 5.18 -8.64
C PHE A 29 -6.83 5.03 -9.33
N SER A 30 -6.95 5.62 -10.51
CA SER A 30 -8.03 5.32 -11.44
C SER A 30 -7.47 5.32 -12.84
N PHE A 31 -7.97 4.43 -13.69
CA PHE A 31 -7.59 4.47 -15.10
C PHE A 31 -8.08 5.77 -15.74
N GLY A 32 -7.24 6.34 -16.60
CA GLY A 32 -7.65 7.41 -17.50
C GLY A 32 -8.52 6.88 -18.65
N PRO A 33 -8.76 7.68 -19.69
CA PRO A 33 -9.52 7.23 -20.86
C PRO A 33 -8.86 6.02 -21.52
N THR A 34 -9.68 5.08 -22.01
CA THR A 34 -9.24 3.89 -22.75
C THR A 34 -8.33 4.29 -23.90
N LYS A 35 -7.21 3.60 -24.06
CA LYS A 35 -6.33 3.74 -25.23
C LYS A 35 -6.17 2.39 -25.93
N PRO A 36 -5.86 2.40 -27.24
CA PRO A 36 -5.55 1.17 -27.97
C PRO A 36 -4.43 0.40 -27.28
N CYS A 37 -4.45 -0.93 -27.42
CA CYS A 37 -3.40 -1.81 -26.96
C CYS A 37 -2.05 -1.35 -27.56
N THR A 38 -1.19 -0.79 -26.73
CA THR A 38 0.15 -0.31 -27.09
C THR A 38 1.18 -1.03 -26.24
N THR A 39 2.41 -1.16 -26.76
CA THR A 39 3.50 -1.84 -26.05
C THR A 39 3.97 -1.10 -24.80
N VAL A 40 3.76 0.23 -24.74
CA VAL A 40 4.05 1.07 -23.57
C VAL A 40 2.80 1.89 -23.24
N PHE A 41 2.16 1.55 -22.13
CA PHE A 41 0.91 2.17 -21.70
C PHE A 41 1.17 3.34 -20.75
N PRO A 42 0.42 4.46 -20.87
CA PRO A 42 0.49 5.53 -19.90
C PRO A 42 -0.12 5.06 -18.58
N ASN A 43 0.74 4.67 -17.64
CA ASN A 43 0.35 4.26 -16.30
C ASN A 43 -0.54 5.34 -15.65
N PRO A 44 -1.52 4.98 -14.81
CA PRO A 44 -2.22 5.97 -14.02
C PRO A 44 -1.26 6.60 -13.00
N GLU A 45 -1.59 7.79 -12.52
CA GLU A 45 -0.96 8.30 -11.31
C GLU A 45 -1.42 7.45 -10.11
N ILE A 46 -0.48 7.08 -9.23
CA ILE A 46 -0.78 6.29 -8.03
C ILE A 46 -0.46 7.15 -6.81
N ARG A 47 -1.50 7.49 -6.03
CA ARG A 47 -1.38 8.24 -4.78
C ARG A 47 -1.06 7.29 -3.64
N LEU A 48 0.01 7.56 -2.91
CA LEU A 48 0.39 6.83 -1.71
C LEU A 48 -0.12 7.56 -0.46
N LYS A 49 -0.62 6.82 0.52
CA LYS A 49 -1.05 7.34 1.83
C LYS A 49 -0.48 6.47 2.94
N HIS A 50 -0.15 7.12 4.06
CA HIS A 50 0.46 6.47 5.24
C HIS A 50 1.71 5.65 4.87
N VAL A 51 2.60 6.26 4.08
CA VAL A 51 3.89 5.65 3.74
C VAL A 51 4.77 5.63 4.99
N PRO A 52 5.38 4.48 5.37
CA PRO A 52 6.29 4.43 6.51
C PRO A 52 7.44 5.43 6.36
N ALA A 53 7.77 6.16 7.42
CA ALA A 53 8.73 7.27 7.39
C ALA A 53 10.14 6.87 6.89
N GLU A 54 10.54 5.63 7.10
CA GLU A 54 11.85 5.10 6.70
C GLU A 54 11.91 4.65 5.23
N THR A 55 10.81 4.75 4.50
CA THR A 55 10.73 4.34 3.09
C THR A 55 11.66 5.17 2.23
N ARG A 56 12.47 4.50 1.39
CA ARG A 56 13.40 5.12 0.44
C ARG A 56 13.08 4.76 -0.99
N THR A 57 12.66 3.52 -1.23
CA THR A 57 12.21 3.06 -2.54
C THR A 57 10.84 2.41 -2.42
N VAL A 58 10.15 2.36 -3.55
CA VAL A 58 8.92 1.60 -3.71
C VAL A 58 9.06 0.66 -4.91
N ILE A 59 8.65 -0.58 -4.74
CA ILE A 59 8.43 -1.49 -5.87
C ILE A 59 6.96 -1.37 -6.25
N VAL A 60 6.71 -1.06 -7.52
CA VAL A 60 5.37 -1.02 -8.09
C VAL A 60 5.22 -2.22 -9.00
N ARG A 61 4.21 -3.04 -8.79
CA ARG A 61 3.87 -4.18 -9.65
C ARG A 61 2.48 -3.98 -10.23
N PHE A 62 2.34 -4.28 -11.51
CA PHE A 62 1.08 -4.24 -12.22
C PHE A 62 0.68 -5.65 -12.65
N ARG A 63 -0.57 -6.05 -12.37
CA ARG A 63 -1.07 -7.39 -12.67
C ARG A 63 -2.54 -7.36 -13.04
N ARG A 64 -2.99 -8.35 -13.82
CA ARG A 64 -4.43 -8.59 -14.08
C ARG A 64 -5.02 -9.59 -13.09
N GLU A 65 -4.25 -10.63 -12.79
CA GLU A 65 -4.59 -11.72 -11.87
C GLU A 65 -3.40 -11.93 -10.91
N LYS A 66 -3.54 -12.75 -9.87
CA LYS A 66 -2.44 -12.93 -8.89
C LYS A 66 -1.16 -13.48 -9.53
N ASP A 67 -1.29 -14.31 -10.55
CA ASP A 67 -0.17 -15.02 -11.19
C ASP A 67 0.18 -14.47 -12.58
N TYR A 68 -0.38 -13.32 -12.97
CA TYR A 68 -0.12 -12.67 -14.25
C TYR A 68 0.40 -11.25 -14.07
N GLU A 69 1.72 -11.15 -13.84
CA GLU A 69 2.44 -9.89 -13.76
C GLU A 69 2.64 -9.30 -15.16
N MET A 70 2.23 -8.04 -15.32
CA MET A 70 2.32 -7.28 -16.57
C MET A 70 3.47 -6.25 -16.53
N GLY A 71 4.29 -6.33 -15.51
CA GLY A 71 5.47 -5.52 -15.29
C GLY A 71 5.56 -5.04 -13.85
N GLY A 72 6.76 -4.62 -13.50
CA GLY A 72 7.03 -4.00 -12.22
C GLY A 72 8.35 -3.25 -12.27
N GLN A 73 8.47 -2.23 -11.43
CA GLN A 73 9.64 -1.37 -11.38
C GLN A 73 9.88 -0.93 -9.95
N GLU A 74 11.15 -0.97 -9.52
CA GLU A 74 11.58 -0.29 -8.30
C GLU A 74 11.99 1.14 -8.64
N ILE A 75 11.44 2.11 -7.92
CA ILE A 75 11.72 3.53 -8.09
C ILE A 75 12.01 4.18 -6.72
N PRO A 76 12.75 5.31 -6.69
CA PRO A 76 12.84 6.13 -5.49
C PRO A 76 11.45 6.57 -5.02
N LEU A 77 11.23 6.68 -3.71
CA LEU A 77 9.99 7.22 -3.17
C LEU A 77 9.83 8.69 -3.65
N PRO A 78 8.74 9.04 -4.36
CA PRO A 78 8.49 10.42 -4.74
C PRO A 78 8.26 11.31 -3.51
N SER A 79 8.81 12.53 -3.51
CA SER A 79 8.72 13.45 -2.37
C SER A 79 7.29 13.96 -2.10
N ASP A 80 6.42 13.92 -3.10
CA ASP A 80 5.01 14.30 -3.03
C ASP A 80 4.08 13.10 -2.82
N HIS A 81 4.64 11.90 -2.61
CA HIS A 81 3.91 10.64 -2.47
C HIS A 81 2.98 10.34 -3.66
N LEU A 82 3.32 10.86 -4.85
CA LEU A 82 2.62 10.62 -6.11
C LEU A 82 3.55 9.91 -7.09
N ILE A 83 3.23 8.65 -7.40
CA ILE A 83 3.93 7.95 -8.48
C ILE A 83 3.33 8.43 -9.80
N LYS A 84 4.13 9.15 -10.58
CA LYS A 84 3.70 9.73 -11.86
C LYS A 84 3.74 8.70 -12.98
N SER A 85 2.88 8.88 -13.97
CA SER A 85 2.72 7.98 -15.13
C SER A 85 4.04 7.63 -15.83
N GLU A 86 4.91 8.61 -16.01
CA GLU A 86 6.20 8.49 -16.71
C GLU A 86 7.29 7.77 -15.91
N SER A 87 7.07 7.60 -14.60
CA SER A 87 8.03 6.94 -13.71
C SER A 87 8.00 5.42 -13.85
N LEU A 88 6.94 4.88 -14.46
CA LEU A 88 6.71 3.45 -14.61
C LEU A 88 6.74 3.04 -16.08
N ARG A 89 7.32 1.88 -16.34
CA ARG A 89 7.29 1.21 -17.65
C ARG A 89 6.67 -0.18 -17.47
N THR A 90 5.40 -0.30 -17.85
CA THR A 90 4.64 -1.54 -17.76
C THR A 90 3.95 -1.82 -19.08
N TRP A 91 3.55 -3.07 -19.28
CA TRP A 91 2.64 -3.43 -20.36
C TRP A 91 1.24 -2.95 -20.03
N GLY A 92 0.56 -2.39 -21.02
CA GLY A 92 -0.81 -1.90 -20.85
C GLY A 92 -1.86 -2.99 -20.79
N PRO A 93 -3.01 -2.72 -20.16
CA PRO A 93 -4.21 -3.51 -20.35
C PRO A 93 -4.65 -3.43 -21.83
N CYS A 94 -4.81 -4.59 -22.48
CA CYS A 94 -5.34 -4.70 -23.85
C CYS A 94 -6.80 -5.18 -23.88
N ASN A 95 -7.29 -5.72 -22.77
CA ASN A 95 -8.64 -6.24 -22.63
C ASN A 95 -9.30 -5.59 -21.41
N SER A 96 -10.62 -5.42 -21.46
CA SER A 96 -11.40 -5.11 -20.26
C SER A 96 -11.16 -6.15 -19.15
N GLY A 97 -11.18 -5.71 -17.90
CA GLY A 97 -11.03 -6.60 -16.75
C GLY A 97 -10.59 -5.87 -15.50
N LEU A 98 -10.48 -6.58 -14.39
CA LEU A 98 -9.92 -6.02 -13.17
C LEU A 98 -8.39 -6.06 -13.24
N TYR A 99 -7.75 -4.94 -12.90
CA TYR A 99 -6.29 -4.85 -12.84
C TYR A 99 -5.87 -4.25 -11.50
N THR A 100 -4.75 -4.75 -10.99
CA THR A 100 -4.24 -4.42 -9.66
C THR A 100 -2.87 -3.80 -9.77
N TYR A 101 -2.67 -2.69 -9.06
CA TYR A 101 -1.35 -2.23 -8.67
C TYR A 101 -1.05 -2.71 -7.25
N GLU A 102 0.11 -3.30 -7.03
CA GLU A 102 0.71 -3.53 -5.71
C GLU A 102 1.89 -2.57 -5.55
N VAL A 103 1.96 -1.89 -4.40
CA VAL A 103 3.10 -1.07 -4.01
C VAL A 103 3.72 -1.62 -2.75
N ILE A 104 5.03 -1.86 -2.78
CA ILE A 104 5.83 -2.37 -1.67
C ILE A 104 6.83 -1.30 -1.26
N ALA A 105 6.72 -0.80 -0.04
CA ALA A 105 7.63 0.19 0.52
C ALA A 105 8.87 -0.49 1.12
N LYS A 106 10.06 0.01 0.79
CA LYS A 106 11.34 -0.52 1.28
C LYS A 106 12.21 0.55 1.94
N ALA A 107 12.90 0.16 3.01
CA ALA A 107 13.96 0.95 3.63
C ALA A 107 15.23 0.97 2.76
N SER A 108 16.20 1.84 3.11
CA SER A 108 17.54 1.84 2.49
C SER A 108 18.28 0.52 2.64
N THR A 109 17.98 -0.26 3.68
CA THR A 109 18.53 -1.60 3.91
C THR A 109 17.95 -2.66 2.96
N GLY A 110 16.91 -2.30 2.20
CA GLY A 110 16.13 -3.23 1.38
C GLY A 110 15.00 -3.94 2.13
N ALA A 111 14.88 -3.74 3.45
CA ALA A 111 13.81 -4.33 4.25
C ALA A 111 12.43 -3.83 3.79
N VAL A 112 11.46 -4.75 3.68
CA VAL A 112 10.07 -4.41 3.36
C VAL A 112 9.41 -3.84 4.61
N LEU A 113 8.87 -2.62 4.50
CA LEU A 113 8.23 -1.90 5.58
C LEU A 113 6.71 -2.00 5.52
N ALA A 114 6.14 -1.97 4.33
CA ALA A 114 4.70 -2.05 4.11
C ALA A 114 4.37 -2.54 2.70
N LYS A 115 3.13 -3.00 2.52
CA LYS A 115 2.54 -3.35 1.23
C LYS A 115 1.13 -2.79 1.16
N ALA A 116 0.72 -2.37 -0.03
CA ALA A 116 -0.62 -1.91 -0.31
C ALA A 116 -1.01 -2.32 -1.72
N GLU A 117 -2.28 -2.65 -1.92
CA GLU A 117 -2.82 -2.95 -3.24
C GLU A 117 -4.13 -2.20 -3.47
N TRP A 118 -4.39 -1.91 -4.74
CA TRP A 118 -5.65 -1.33 -5.19
C TRP A 118 -6.00 -1.92 -6.55
N SER A 119 -7.28 -2.18 -6.78
CA SER A 119 -7.77 -2.75 -8.03
C SER A 119 -8.81 -1.85 -8.65
N GLU A 120 -8.72 -1.65 -9.96
CA GLU A 120 -9.69 -0.89 -10.74
C GLU A 120 -10.09 -1.69 -11.98
N PRO A 121 -11.37 -1.63 -12.39
CA PRO A 121 -11.78 -2.16 -13.68
C PRO A 121 -11.20 -1.29 -14.79
N TYR A 122 -10.50 -1.90 -15.75
CA TYR A 122 -10.18 -1.28 -17.01
C TYR A 122 -11.41 -1.37 -17.94
N PRO A 123 -11.88 -0.24 -18.49
CA PRO A 123 -13.06 -0.20 -19.35
C PRO A 123 -12.89 -1.04 -20.63
N PRO A 124 -14.01 -1.43 -21.27
CA PRO A 124 -14.00 -2.02 -22.61
C PRO A 124 -13.51 -1.05 -23.69
#